data_AF-E3N1D7-F1
#
_entry.id   AF-E3N1D7-F1
#
_cell.length_a   1.000
_cell.length_b   1.000
_cell.length_c   1.000
_cell.angle_alpha   90.00
_cell.angle_beta   90.00
_cell.angle_gamma   90.00
#
_symmetry.space_group_name_H-M   'P 1'
#
loop_
_entity.id
_entity.type
_entity.pdbx_description
1 polymer ?
#
loop_
_entity_poly.entity_id
_entity_poly.type
_entity_poly.pdbx_seq_one_letter_code
_entity_poly.pdbx_strand_id
1 'polypeptide(L)' 'MGIKNEETVTQCLDALRQRQEVLGSSEKHVQLRIDTALMLNVSYEMIEQPGRLQRDDQSKWRLRLKVVRGRSD' A
#
# COMPACT_ATOMS: atom_id res chain seq x y z
N MET A 1 -2.66 8.12 5.03
CA MET A 1 -4.13 7.97 4.99
C MET A 1 -4.51 6.75 5.78
N GLY A 2 -5.38 6.91 6.78
CA GLY A 2 -5.93 5.79 7.53
C GLY A 2 -7.24 5.33 6.89
N ILE A 3 -7.35 4.04 6.60
CA ILE A 3 -8.50 3.40 5.98
C ILE A 3 -9.21 2.55 7.05
N LYS A 4 -10.54 2.67 7.13
CA LYS A 4 -11.37 1.94 8.11
C LYS A 4 -11.49 0.46 7.79
N ASN A 5 -11.71 0.14 6.51
CA ASN A 5 -12.01 -1.22 6.07
C ASN A 5 -10.80 -1.89 5.41
N GLU A 6 -10.56 -3.14 5.78
CA GLU A 6 -9.55 -3.98 5.11
C GLU A 6 -9.89 -4.14 3.63
N GLU A 7 -11.16 -4.35 3.30
CA GLU A 7 -11.62 -4.50 1.92
C GLU A 7 -11.20 -3.31 1.04
N THR A 8 -11.26 -2.09 1.56
CA THR A 8 -10.85 -0.89 0.81
C THR A 8 -9.34 -0.84 0.57
N VAL A 9 -8.49 -1.26 1.52
CA VAL A 9 -7.03 -1.35 1.26
C VAL A 9 -6.74 -2.44 0.24
N THR A 10 -7.42 -3.58 0.33
CA THR A 10 -7.27 -4.70 -0.59
C THR A 10 -7.71 -4.31 -2.00
N GLN A 11 -8.87 -3.67 -2.15
CA GLN A 11 -9.35 -3.15 -3.44
C GLN A 11 -8.42 -2.11 -4.03
N CYS A 12 -7.85 -1.21 -3.22
CA CYS A 12 -6.84 -0.26 -3.71
C CYS A 12 -5.59 -0.96 -4.25
N LEU A 13 -5.08 -1.98 -3.54
CA LEU A 13 -3.94 -2.76 -4.02
C LEU A 13 -4.25 -3.58 -5.26
N ASP A 14 -5.45 -4.16 -5.35
CA ASP A 14 -5.87 -4.90 -6.53
C ASP A 14 -6.00 -3.98 -7.75
N ALA A 15 -6.60 -2.81 -7.57
CA ALA A 15 -6.66 -1.78 -8.61
C ALA A 15 -5.27 -1.30 -9.05
N LEU A 16 -4.30 -1.21 -8.13
CA LEU A 16 -2.91 -0.91 -8.47
C LEU A 16 -2.26 -2.09 -9.21
N ARG A 17 -2.56 -3.33 -8.83
CA ARG A 17 -2.04 -4.57 -9.44
C ARG A 17 -2.50 -4.75 -10.89
N GLN A 18 -3.68 -4.23 -11.23
CA GLN A 18 -4.22 -4.22 -12.59
C GLN A 18 -3.54 -3.19 -13.53
N ARG A 19 -2.67 -2.31 -13.02
CA ARG A 19 -1.97 -1.32 -13.85
C ARG A 19 -0.81 -1.95 -14.61
N GLN A 20 -0.62 -1.54 -15.87
CA GLN A 20 0.51 -1.97 -16.71
C GLN A 20 1.88 -1.60 -16.14
N GLU A 21 1.94 -0.61 -15.26
CA GLU A 21 3.17 -0.14 -14.63
C GLU A 21 3.66 -1.05 -13.50
N VAL A 22 2.94 -2.13 -13.17
CA VAL A 22 3.33 -3.06 -12.09
C VAL A 22 4.54 -3.88 -12.49
N LEU A 23 5.61 -3.72 -11.73
CA LEU A 23 6.83 -4.53 -11.86
C LEU A 23 6.77 -5.79 -11.01
N GLY A 24 6.02 -5.75 -9.92
CA GLY A 24 5.87 -6.88 -9.02
C GLY A 24 4.74 -6.66 -8.04
N SER A 25 4.04 -7.73 -7.70
CA SER A 25 2.96 -7.72 -6.73
C SER A 25 3.07 -8.93 -5.82
N SER A 26 2.77 -8.76 -4.55
CA SER A 26 2.52 -9.84 -3.59
C SER A 26 1.25 -9.53 -2.79
N GLU A 27 0.83 -10.46 -1.95
CA GLU A 27 -0.43 -10.36 -1.20
C GLU A 27 -0.59 -9.06 -0.41
N LYS A 28 0.51 -8.48 0.08
CA LYS A 28 0.49 -7.26 0.89
C LYS A 28 1.21 -6.05 0.31
N HIS A 29 1.74 -6.18 -0.90
CA HIS A 29 2.48 -5.09 -1.52
C HIS A 29 2.38 -5.12 -3.05
N VAL A 30 2.45 -3.95 -3.66
CA VAL A 30 2.56 -3.76 -5.10
C VAL A 30 3.70 -2.79 -5.36
N GLN A 31 4.54 -3.12 -6.33
CA GLN A 31 5.59 -2.26 -6.85
C GLN A 31 5.20 -1.81 -8.25
N LEU A 32 5.10 -0.51 -8.44
CA LEU A 32 4.85 0.13 -9.73
C LEU A 32 6.08 0.87 -10.22
N ARG A 33 6.24 0.99 -11.53
CA ARG A 33 7.22 1.86 -12.18
C ARG A 33 6.54 3.19 -12.45
N ILE A 34 7.01 4.26 -11.81
CA ILE A 34 6.55 5.62 -12.14
C ILE A 34 7.37 6.18 -13.30
N ASP A 35 8.68 5.89 -13.30
CA ASP A 35 9.61 6.42 -14.30
C ASP A 35 10.69 5.38 -14.65
N THR A 36 11.50 5.71 -15.64
CA THR A 36 12.70 4.95 -16.02
C THR A 36 13.60 4.61 -14.82
N ALA A 37 13.73 5.54 -13.86
CA ALA A 37 14.56 5.41 -12.66
C ALA A 37 13.79 5.48 -11.32
N LEU A 38 12.46 5.57 -11.34
CA LEU A 38 11.64 5.69 -10.12
C LEU A 38 10.60 4.58 -10.03
N MET A 39 10.54 3.93 -8.88
CA MET A 39 9.59 2.90 -8.55
C MET A 39 8.78 3.30 -7.32
N LEU A 40 7.51 2.95 -7.29
CA LEU A 40 6.60 3.16 -6.18
C LEU A 40 6.29 1.82 -5.52
N ASN A 41 6.72 1.66 -4.27
CA ASN A 41 6.30 0.55 -3.45
C ASN A 41 5.08 0.98 -2.64
N VAL A 42 3.96 0.33 -2.88
CA VAL A 42 2.73 0.49 -2.12
C VAL A 42 2.52 -0.77 -1.29
N SER A 43 2.44 -0.64 0.02
CA SER A 43 2.07 -1.74 0.91
C SER A 43 0.95 -1.30 1.84
N TYR A 44 0.20 -2.24 2.38
CA TYR A 44 -0.73 -1.95 3.47
C TYR A 44 -0.24 -2.56 4.77
N GLU A 45 -0.54 -1.88 5.87
CA GLU A 45 -0.25 -2.37 7.20
C GLU A 45 -1.38 -1.98 8.15
N MET A 46 -1.58 -2.81 9.17
CA MET A 46 -2.53 -2.52 10.23
C MET A 46 -1.94 -1.44 11.13
N ILE A 47 -2.75 -0.44 11.49
CA ILE A 47 -2.38 0.54 12.50
C ILE A 47 -2.64 -0.10 13.85
N GLU A 48 -1.67 -0.89 14.33
CA GLU A 48 -1.70 -1.37 15.71
C GLU A 48 -1.55 -0.17 16.64
N GLN A 49 -2.66 0.28 17.24
CA GLN A 49 -2.63 1.30 18.28
C GLN A 49 -2.50 0.59 19.63
N PRO A 50 -1.36 0.71 20.33
CA PRO A 50 -1.20 0.16 21.66
C PRO A 50 -2.04 0.99 22.65
N GLY A 51 -3.04 0.37 23.27
CA GLY A 51 -3.55 0.80 24.58
C GLY A 51 -4.75 1.76 24.63
N ARG A 52 -5.55 1.93 23.58
CA ARG A 52 -6.87 2.61 23.71
C ARG A 52 -8.00 1.75 23.18
N LEU A 53 -9.06 1.69 23.99
CA LEU A 53 -10.39 1.14 23.68
C LEU A 53 -10.66 1.20 22.18
N GLN A 54 -10.68 0.03 21.54
CA GLN A 54 -10.84 -0.14 20.11
C GLN A 54 -12.22 0.40 19.71
N ARG A 55 -12.32 1.71 19.46
CA ARG A 55 -13.53 2.29 18.89
C ARG A 55 -13.61 1.77 17.47
N ASP A 56 -14.71 1.09 17.17
CA ASP A 56 -14.92 0.47 15.86
C ASP A 56 -14.88 1.48 14.70
N ASP A 57 -14.98 2.78 15.02
CA ASP A 57 -14.91 3.89 14.07
C ASP A 57 -13.47 4.35 13.69
N GLN A 58 -12.40 3.81 14.29
CA GLN A 58 -11.04 4.23 13.94
C GLN A 58 -10.50 3.52 12.69
N SER A 59 -9.73 4.25 11.87
CA SER A 59 -9.03 3.67 10.73
C SER A 59 -8.02 2.60 11.18
N LYS A 60 -8.36 1.32 10.95
CA LYS A 60 -7.56 0.15 11.37
C LYS A 60 -6.40 -0.16 10.43
N TRP A 61 -6.43 0.37 9.21
CA TRP A 61 -5.47 0.07 8.15
C TRP A 61 -4.82 1.34 7.60
N ARG A 62 -3.59 1.24 7.08
CA ARG A 62 -2.97 2.33 6.31
C ARG A 62 -2.30 1.78 5.07
N LEU A 63 -2.40 2.54 3.98
CA LEU A 63 -1.52 2.36 2.83
C LEU A 63 -0.25 3.17 3.06
N ARG A 64 0.88 2.51 2.89
CA ARG A 64 2.21 3.09 2.94
C ARG A 64 2.77 3.12 1.54
N LEU A 65 2.99 4.33 1.05
CA LEU A 65 3.58 4.59 -0.24
C LEU A 65 5.04 4.99 -0.02
N LYS A 66 5.96 4.27 -0.64
CA LYS A 66 7.39 4.52 -0.59
C LYS A 66 7.92 4.60 -2.01
N VAL A 67 8.36 5.80 -2.40
CA VAL A 67 9.10 5.96 -3.65
C VAL A 67 10.52 5.46 -3.42
N VAL A 68 10.97 4.54 -4.26
CA VAL A 68 12.34 4.04 -4.29
C VAL A 68 12.94 4.35 -5.65
N ARG A 69 14.22 4.71 -5.67
CA ARG A 69 14.94 4.89 -6.91
C ARG A 69 15.26 3.51 -7.47
N GLY A 70 14.82 3.22 -8.69
CA GLY A 70 15.26 2.04 -9.41
C GLY A 70 16.78 2.13 -9.53
N ARG A 71 17.50 1.05 -9.19
CA ARG A 71 18.89 0.93 -9.62
C ARG A 71 18.85 0.90 -11.15
N SER A 72 19.27 2.00 -11.76
CA SER A 72 19.84 1.94 -13.10
C SER A 72 21.09 1.09 -12.97
N ASP A 73 21.02 -0.14 -13.45
CA ASP A 73 22.19 -0.83 -13.99
C ASP A 73 22.13 -0.68 -15.50
#